data_AF-A0A1G0CH03-F1
#
_entry.id   AF-A0A1G0CH03-F1
#
_cell.length_a   1.000
_cell.length_b   1.000
_cell.length_c   1.000
_cell.angle_alpha   90.00
_cell.angle_beta   90.00
_cell.angle_gamma   90.00
#
_symmetry.space_group_name_H-M   'P 1'
#
loop_
_entity.id
_entity.type
_entity.pdbx_description
1 polymer ?
#
loop_
_entity_poly.entity_id
_entity_poly.type
_entity_poly.pdbx_seq_one_letter_code
_entity_poly.pdbx_strand_id
1 'polypeptide(L)'
;MYFRLSLAALLLAFSASAQLNRFQKVEWIVRPSAGLNTTFLVDFKLTSTKGKTVLIEHNTDVFKWDAFTFKSDRPIGFNYGVGFYYNMNDFEGVDSIRVEATCENEALNSVFYIPVRYCIALDLAEKKMVFNEYFSLDWIMIMNTGERFGYDKNWVNLTGLINESDPRFTLANNNLKTNTAEPFRSGLIRFRHPNLKRPVFEWKMPLVVSNQLNLDFSGEPGRAGRNGQNGTQPSQSGGYGEPGENGLPAEKSVTVFVRSYSSDSIPLVEVIAISDNRRKHTFISAANPKINIDASGGPGGSGGNGGNGANAQQTEKAYDRLSGGSGGVGGYGGNGGNAGTVLILIDSNLRLTESNFFVNTNGGDGGSAGNAGTGGTNDRGNDGLLVRALVRNERVSGTTGLPGRTGNSGVSTFRFVNSESLENKLKETGFK
;
A
#
# COMPACT_ATOMS: atom_id res chain seq x y z
N MET A 1 19.20 -40.91 -36.94
CA MET A 1 18.52 -40.25 -38.07
C MET A 1 17.02 -40.27 -37.78
N TYR A 2 16.47 -39.17 -37.26
CA TYR A 2 15.05 -39.04 -36.97
C TYR A 2 14.31 -38.75 -38.28
N PHE A 3 13.58 -39.75 -38.80
CA PHE A 3 12.65 -39.49 -39.90
C PHE A 3 11.40 -38.81 -39.33
N ARG A 4 11.30 -37.49 -39.54
CA ARG A 4 10.01 -36.78 -39.50
C ARG A 4 9.22 -37.18 -40.75
N LEU A 5 8.70 -38.42 -40.79
CA LEU A 5 7.68 -38.76 -41.77
C LEU A 5 6.36 -38.16 -41.27
N SER A 6 5.74 -37.30 -42.08
CA SER A 6 4.35 -36.91 -41.92
C SER A 6 3.47 -38.17 -41.97
N LEU A 7 3.15 -38.68 -40.79
CA LEU A 7 2.41 -39.91 -40.50
C LEU A 7 0.96 -39.87 -41.04
N ALA A 8 0.52 -38.73 -41.58
CA ALA A 8 -0.83 -38.49 -42.10
C ALA A 8 -1.23 -39.43 -43.25
N ALA A 9 -0.29 -39.87 -44.09
CA ALA A 9 -0.63 -40.66 -45.28
C ALA A 9 -0.76 -42.18 -45.03
N LEU A 10 -0.30 -42.70 -43.88
CA LEU A 10 -0.31 -44.15 -43.60
C LEU A 10 -1.34 -44.58 -42.54
N LEU A 11 -2.14 -43.65 -42.02
CA LEU A 11 -3.00 -43.84 -40.83
C LEU A 11 -4.51 -43.79 -41.12
N LEU A 12 -4.93 -43.57 -42.37
CA LEU A 12 -6.34 -43.31 -42.70
C LEU A 12 -7.21 -44.56 -43.03
N ALA A 13 -6.67 -45.79 -43.01
CA ALA A 13 -7.39 -46.95 -43.58
C ALA A 13 -7.59 -48.17 -42.66
N PHE A 14 -7.25 -48.11 -41.38
CA PHE A 14 -7.40 -49.28 -40.48
C PHE A 14 -7.94 -48.88 -39.11
N SER A 15 -8.71 -49.77 -38.48
CA SER A 15 -9.11 -49.63 -37.07
C SER A 15 -7.88 -49.41 -36.20
N ALA A 16 -7.98 -48.58 -35.16
CA ALA A 16 -6.87 -48.24 -34.27
C ALA A 16 -6.12 -49.49 -33.74
N SER A 17 -6.87 -50.59 -33.56
CA SER A 17 -6.38 -51.91 -33.16
C SER A 17 -5.39 -52.56 -34.16
N ALA A 18 -5.67 -52.52 -35.47
CA ALA A 18 -4.79 -53.09 -36.49
C ALA A 18 -3.48 -52.30 -36.66
N GLN A 19 -3.48 -51.02 -36.30
CA GLN A 19 -2.31 -50.14 -36.39
C GLN A 19 -1.30 -50.36 -35.25
N LEU A 20 -1.74 -50.89 -34.12
CA LEU A 20 -0.94 -51.09 -32.91
C LEU A 20 -0.24 -52.45 -32.86
N ASN A 21 -0.75 -53.46 -33.57
CA ASN A 21 -0.18 -54.83 -33.60
C ASN A 21 1.23 -54.92 -34.22
N ARG A 22 1.70 -53.88 -34.92
CA ARG A 22 3.07 -53.82 -35.48
C ARG A 22 4.12 -53.35 -34.47
N PHE A 23 3.70 -52.96 -33.26
CA PHE A 23 4.57 -52.45 -32.20
C PHE A 23 4.67 -53.45 -31.04
N GLN A 24 5.84 -53.48 -30.41
CA GLN A 24 6.17 -54.41 -29.32
C GLN A 24 6.58 -53.71 -28.02
N LYS A 25 6.70 -52.37 -28.04
CA LYS A 25 7.11 -51.57 -26.88
C LYS A 25 6.58 -50.15 -27.00
N VAL A 26 6.14 -49.60 -25.88
CA VAL A 26 5.82 -48.18 -25.69
C VAL A 26 6.73 -47.59 -24.60
N GLU A 27 7.21 -46.37 -24.80
CA GLU A 27 7.92 -45.57 -23.80
C GLU A 27 7.18 -44.25 -23.61
N TRP A 28 6.77 -43.93 -22.38
CA TRP A 28 6.02 -42.71 -22.05
C TRP A 28 6.96 -41.58 -21.65
N ILE A 29 6.68 -40.38 -22.13
CA ILE A 29 7.43 -39.16 -21.82
C ILE A 29 6.43 -38.17 -21.21
N VAL A 30 6.46 -38.03 -19.90
CA VAL A 30 5.53 -37.18 -19.15
C VAL A 30 6.22 -35.91 -18.69
N ARG A 31 5.60 -34.75 -18.94
CA ARG A 31 6.13 -33.45 -18.53
C ARG A 31 5.05 -32.63 -17.81
N PRO A 32 5.30 -32.09 -16.61
CA PRO A 32 4.42 -31.08 -16.05
C PRO A 32 4.39 -29.85 -16.96
N SER A 33 3.22 -29.21 -17.05
CA SER A 33 3.12 -27.90 -17.71
C SER A 33 3.92 -26.85 -16.93
N ALA A 34 4.37 -25.78 -17.58
CA ALA A 34 5.06 -24.70 -16.88
C ALA A 34 4.13 -23.99 -15.87
N GLY A 35 4.71 -23.47 -14.79
CA GLY A 35 4.00 -22.67 -13.78
C GLY A 35 3.16 -23.46 -12.78
N LEU A 36 2.21 -22.78 -12.16
CA LEU A 36 1.28 -23.31 -11.15
C LEU A 36 0.06 -23.99 -11.80
N ASN A 37 0.32 -24.94 -12.71
CA ASN A 37 -0.70 -25.75 -13.36
C ASN A 37 -0.66 -27.19 -12.86
N THR A 38 -1.82 -27.80 -12.64
CA THR A 38 -1.94 -29.24 -12.34
C THR A 38 -2.03 -30.10 -13.60
N THR A 39 -1.69 -29.51 -14.75
CA THR A 39 -1.74 -30.13 -16.07
C THR A 39 -0.38 -30.75 -16.43
N PHE A 40 -0.41 -31.90 -17.08
CA PHE A 40 0.76 -32.56 -17.62
C PHE A 40 0.52 -32.97 -19.08
N LEU A 41 1.60 -33.02 -19.83
CA LEU A 41 1.63 -33.48 -21.21
C LEU A 41 2.25 -34.86 -21.26
N VAL A 42 1.67 -35.73 -22.07
CA VAL A 42 2.15 -37.08 -22.32
C VAL A 42 2.46 -37.21 -23.81
N ASP A 43 3.74 -37.38 -24.12
CA ASP A 43 4.16 -37.92 -25.41
C ASP A 43 4.50 -39.40 -25.21
N PHE A 44 4.53 -40.19 -26.28
CA PHE A 44 5.00 -41.57 -26.19
C PHE A 44 5.68 -42.04 -27.46
N LYS A 45 6.56 -43.01 -27.31
CA LYS A 45 7.37 -43.58 -28.38
C LYS A 45 7.03 -45.04 -28.55
N LEU A 46 6.56 -45.41 -29.74
CA LEU A 46 6.28 -46.78 -30.13
C LEU A 46 7.47 -47.39 -30.86
N THR A 47 7.85 -48.61 -30.50
CA THR A 47 8.93 -49.36 -31.17
C THR A 47 8.35 -50.59 -31.87
N SER A 48 8.60 -50.69 -33.18
CA SER A 48 8.15 -51.81 -34.00
C SER A 48 8.94 -53.09 -33.72
N THR A 49 8.41 -54.23 -34.16
CA THR A 49 9.11 -55.54 -34.14
C THR A 49 10.44 -55.52 -34.90
N LYS A 50 10.59 -54.60 -35.88
CA LYS A 50 11.82 -54.37 -36.66
C LYS A 50 12.74 -53.30 -36.08
N GLY A 51 12.49 -52.83 -34.85
CA GLY A 51 13.32 -51.84 -34.15
C GLY A 51 13.15 -50.37 -34.59
N LYS A 52 12.27 -50.08 -35.57
CA LYS A 52 11.93 -48.69 -35.93
C LYS A 52 11.08 -48.03 -34.84
N THR A 53 11.33 -46.75 -34.57
CA THR A 53 10.63 -45.99 -33.53
C THR A 53 9.81 -44.85 -34.12
N VAL A 54 8.65 -44.58 -33.52
CA VAL A 54 7.74 -43.49 -33.88
C VAL A 54 7.42 -42.71 -32.61
N LEU A 55 7.66 -41.40 -32.61
CA LEU A 55 7.24 -40.50 -31.54
C LEU A 55 5.83 -39.99 -31.87
N ILE A 56 4.93 -40.09 -30.90
CA ILE A 56 3.60 -39.50 -30.93
C ILE A 56 3.58 -38.38 -29.89
N GLU A 57 3.39 -37.15 -30.38
CA GLU A 57 3.30 -35.97 -29.54
C GLU A 57 1.86 -35.77 -29.07
N HIS A 58 1.67 -35.23 -27.87
CA HIS A 58 0.37 -34.98 -27.23
C HIS A 58 -0.64 -34.24 -28.13
N ASN A 59 -0.19 -33.39 -29.05
CA ASN A 59 -1.02 -32.58 -29.95
C ASN A 59 -1.30 -33.25 -31.31
N THR A 60 -1.00 -34.53 -31.48
CA THR A 60 -1.16 -35.24 -32.76
C THR A 60 -2.59 -35.77 -32.94
N ASP A 61 -3.33 -35.24 -33.91
CA ASP A 61 -4.69 -35.70 -34.27
C ASP A 61 -4.71 -37.06 -34.98
N VAL A 62 -3.54 -37.52 -35.44
CA VAL A 62 -3.41 -38.69 -36.33
C VAL A 62 -3.47 -40.03 -35.55
N PHE A 63 -3.37 -40.00 -34.23
CA PHE A 63 -3.43 -41.20 -33.38
C PHE A 63 -4.55 -41.07 -32.35
N LYS A 64 -5.46 -42.05 -32.31
CA LYS A 64 -6.55 -42.08 -31.32
C LYS A 64 -6.02 -42.57 -29.98
N TRP A 65 -5.85 -41.64 -29.04
CA TRP A 65 -5.53 -41.93 -27.63
C TRP A 65 -6.49 -42.94 -26.98
N ASP A 66 -7.71 -43.04 -27.51
CA ASP A 66 -8.75 -44.02 -27.14
C ASP A 66 -8.30 -45.49 -27.26
N ALA A 67 -7.18 -45.78 -27.94
CA ALA A 67 -6.62 -47.13 -28.02
C ALA A 67 -5.95 -47.61 -26.72
N PHE A 68 -5.74 -46.70 -25.76
CA PHE A 68 -5.26 -47.02 -24.43
C PHE A 68 -6.34 -46.70 -23.39
N THR A 69 -6.55 -47.61 -22.44
CA THR A 69 -7.30 -47.34 -21.22
C THR A 69 -6.31 -47.02 -20.11
N PHE A 70 -6.56 -45.93 -19.37
CA PHE A 70 -5.70 -45.48 -18.29
C PHE A 70 -6.35 -45.69 -16.95
N LYS A 71 -5.62 -46.31 -16.03
CA LYS A 71 -6.04 -46.48 -14.64
C LYS A 71 -4.97 -45.94 -13.72
N SER A 72 -5.36 -45.15 -12.73
CA SER A 72 -4.45 -44.55 -11.76
C SER A 72 -4.89 -44.85 -10.34
N ASP A 73 -3.92 -44.79 -9.43
CA ASP A 73 -4.15 -44.87 -7.98
C ASP A 73 -4.76 -43.59 -7.39
N ARG A 74 -4.79 -42.51 -8.16
CA ARG A 74 -5.39 -41.22 -7.81
C ARG A 74 -6.25 -40.66 -8.93
N PRO A 75 -7.27 -39.83 -8.63
CA PRO A 75 -8.11 -39.26 -9.68
C PRO A 75 -7.27 -38.39 -10.63
N ILE A 76 -7.25 -38.78 -11.91
CA ILE A 76 -6.71 -37.98 -13.01
C ILE A 76 -7.81 -37.79 -14.05
N GLY A 77 -7.86 -36.60 -14.62
CA GLY A 77 -8.53 -36.41 -15.90
C GLY A 77 -7.51 -36.55 -17.02
N PHE A 78 -7.89 -37.19 -18.10
CA PHE A 78 -7.01 -37.41 -19.23
C PHE A 78 -7.78 -37.20 -20.53
N ASN A 79 -7.30 -36.28 -21.37
CA ASN A 79 -7.92 -35.94 -22.63
C ASN A 79 -6.84 -35.72 -23.69
N TYR A 80 -6.72 -36.65 -24.64
CA TYR A 80 -5.82 -36.58 -25.79
C TYR A 80 -4.40 -36.07 -25.46
N GLY A 81 -3.62 -36.84 -24.70
CA GLY A 81 -2.23 -36.50 -24.37
C GLY A 81 -2.06 -35.36 -23.36
N VAL A 82 -3.14 -34.68 -22.97
CA VAL A 82 -3.17 -33.68 -21.91
C VAL A 82 -3.94 -34.25 -20.72
N GLY A 83 -3.26 -34.39 -19.60
CA GLY A 83 -3.89 -34.82 -18.36
C GLY A 83 -3.87 -33.74 -17.30
N PHE A 84 -4.72 -33.89 -16.29
CA PHE A 84 -4.70 -33.08 -15.08
C PHE A 84 -4.90 -33.96 -13.85
N TYR A 85 -4.30 -33.55 -12.74
CA TYR A 85 -4.54 -34.14 -11.43
C TYR A 85 -5.12 -33.09 -10.48
N TYR A 86 -5.76 -33.53 -9.40
CA TYR A 86 -6.31 -32.62 -8.39
C TYR A 86 -5.21 -32.10 -7.48
N ASN A 87 -5.29 -30.80 -7.17
CA ASN A 87 -4.27 -30.13 -6.39
C ASN A 87 -4.23 -30.67 -4.95
N MET A 88 -3.02 -30.88 -4.44
CA MET A 88 -2.78 -31.31 -3.08
C MET A 88 -2.61 -30.02 -2.26
N ASN A 89 -3.72 -29.48 -1.75
CA ASN A 89 -3.78 -28.19 -1.04
C ASN A 89 -3.14 -28.24 0.36
N ASP A 90 -1.96 -28.85 0.49
CA ASP A 90 -1.24 -29.04 1.73
C ASP A 90 0.27 -29.02 1.46
N PHE A 91 1.07 -29.02 2.53
CA PHE A 91 2.52 -29.10 2.50
C PHE A 91 3.06 -30.54 2.37
N GLU A 92 2.17 -31.49 2.08
CA GLU A 92 2.48 -32.90 1.85
C GLU A 92 1.95 -33.35 0.50
N GLY A 93 2.76 -34.12 -0.21
CA GLY A 93 2.36 -34.72 -1.46
C GLY A 93 3.13 -35.98 -1.79
N VAL A 94 2.70 -36.66 -2.85
CA VAL A 94 3.48 -37.73 -3.48
C VAL A 94 4.31 -37.11 -4.58
N ASP A 95 5.51 -37.62 -4.78
CA ASP A 95 6.37 -37.14 -5.87
C ASP A 95 5.84 -37.53 -7.25
N SER A 96 5.06 -38.60 -7.33
CA SER A 96 4.42 -39.02 -8.57
C SER A 96 3.13 -39.82 -8.38
N ILE A 97 2.28 -39.80 -9.42
CA ILE A 97 1.08 -40.63 -9.56
C ILE A 97 1.39 -41.78 -10.50
N ARG A 98 1.06 -43.01 -10.12
CA ARG A 98 1.27 -44.18 -10.97
C ARG A 98 0.06 -44.36 -11.90
N VAL A 99 0.34 -44.52 -13.20
CA VAL A 99 -0.67 -44.77 -14.22
C VAL A 99 -0.37 -46.07 -14.95
N GLU A 100 -1.34 -46.97 -14.94
CA GLU A 100 -1.38 -48.18 -15.76
C GLU A 100 -2.05 -47.85 -17.09
N ALA A 101 -1.37 -48.14 -18.20
CA ALA A 101 -1.90 -48.02 -19.54
C ALA A 101 -2.11 -49.42 -20.11
N THR A 102 -3.36 -49.76 -20.45
CA THR A 102 -3.73 -51.03 -21.06
C THR A 102 -4.20 -50.83 -22.49
N CYS A 103 -3.81 -51.74 -23.37
CA CYS A 103 -4.15 -51.73 -24.79
C CYS A 103 -4.63 -53.13 -25.20
N GLU A 104 -5.41 -53.23 -26.27
CA GLU A 104 -5.75 -54.52 -26.87
C GLU A 104 -4.50 -55.33 -27.27
N ASN A 105 -3.44 -54.64 -27.70
CA ASN A 105 -2.13 -55.26 -27.88
C ASN A 105 -1.41 -55.32 -26.52
N GLU A 106 -1.45 -56.49 -25.87
CA GLU A 106 -0.87 -56.70 -24.54
C GLU A 106 0.64 -56.40 -24.46
N ALA A 107 1.38 -56.50 -25.57
CA ALA A 107 2.80 -56.14 -25.61
C ALA A 107 3.06 -54.65 -25.36
N LEU A 108 2.01 -53.81 -25.43
CA LEU A 108 2.07 -52.37 -25.14
C LEU A 108 1.53 -52.01 -23.75
N ASN A 109 1.05 -52.99 -22.98
CA ASN A 109 0.66 -52.79 -21.59
C ASN A 109 1.88 -52.31 -20.79
N SER A 110 1.71 -51.22 -20.06
CA SER A 110 2.84 -50.53 -19.44
C SER A 110 2.40 -49.64 -18.29
N VAL A 111 3.38 -49.14 -17.56
CA VAL A 111 3.21 -48.22 -16.44
C VAL A 111 4.04 -46.98 -16.69
N PHE A 112 3.50 -45.82 -16.36
CA PHE A 112 4.26 -44.57 -16.29
C PHE A 112 3.90 -43.78 -15.05
N TYR A 113 4.72 -42.76 -14.76
CA TYR A 113 4.60 -41.94 -13.56
C TYR A 113 4.40 -40.48 -13.96
N ILE A 114 3.39 -39.84 -13.39
CA ILE A 114 3.15 -38.42 -13.55
C ILE A 114 3.85 -37.70 -12.40
N PRO A 115 4.88 -36.87 -12.66
CA PRO A 115 5.50 -36.05 -11.62
C PRO A 115 4.48 -35.04 -11.07
N VAL A 116 4.41 -34.93 -9.75
CA VAL A 116 3.48 -34.02 -9.06
C VAL A 116 4.25 -32.92 -8.36
N ARG A 117 3.81 -31.68 -8.57
CA ARG A 117 4.24 -30.53 -7.79
C ARG A 117 3.39 -30.38 -6.54
N TYR A 118 4.04 -30.15 -5.42
CA TYR A 118 3.40 -29.71 -4.18
C TYR A 118 4.33 -28.80 -3.40
N CYS A 119 3.77 -27.93 -2.56
CA CYS A 119 4.55 -27.02 -1.73
C CYS A 119 5.22 -27.81 -0.60
N ILE A 120 6.51 -27.59 -0.37
CA ILE A 120 7.26 -28.25 0.70
C ILE A 120 7.71 -27.31 1.81
N ALA A 121 7.70 -26.01 1.55
CA ALA A 121 8.09 -24.95 2.46
C ALA A 121 7.57 -23.60 1.92
N LEU A 122 7.48 -22.63 2.82
CA LEU A 122 7.30 -21.24 2.48
C LEU A 122 8.63 -20.50 2.63
N ASP A 123 8.70 -19.34 2.00
CA ASP A 123 9.68 -18.30 2.26
C ASP A 123 9.00 -16.93 2.30
N LEU A 124 9.72 -15.90 2.74
CA LEU A 124 9.27 -14.51 2.67
C LEU A 124 10.01 -13.77 1.57
N ALA A 125 9.30 -12.89 0.85
CA ALA A 125 9.88 -12.02 -0.16
C ALA A 125 10.90 -11.03 0.45
N GLU A 126 10.59 -10.47 1.61
CA GLU A 126 11.49 -9.60 2.37
C GLU A 126 12.11 -10.35 3.56
N LYS A 127 13.39 -10.07 3.82
CA LYS A 127 14.21 -10.80 4.79
C LYS A 127 14.68 -9.97 5.96
N LYS A 128 14.24 -8.71 6.05
CA LYS A 128 14.47 -7.78 7.17
C LYS A 128 13.18 -7.05 7.52
N MET A 129 13.01 -6.71 8.78
CA MET A 129 11.85 -5.96 9.27
C MET A 129 12.32 -4.65 9.90
N VAL A 130 11.54 -3.58 9.71
CA VAL A 130 11.76 -2.33 10.45
C VAL A 130 11.08 -2.42 11.82
N PHE A 131 11.81 -2.08 12.88
CA PHE A 131 11.31 -2.14 14.25
C PHE A 131 10.08 -1.23 14.43
N ASN A 132 9.05 -1.73 15.12
CA ASN A 132 7.77 -1.05 15.38
C ASN A 132 6.92 -0.72 14.14
N GLU A 133 7.30 -1.21 12.95
CA GLU A 133 6.48 -1.13 11.74
C GLU A 133 5.72 -2.44 11.50
N TYR A 134 4.66 -2.37 10.70
CA TYR A 134 3.95 -3.57 10.23
C TYR A 134 4.74 -4.20 9.08
N PHE A 135 5.01 -5.49 9.19
CA PHE A 135 5.69 -6.29 8.19
C PHE A 135 4.71 -7.26 7.53
N SER A 136 4.48 -7.11 6.22
CA SER A 136 3.59 -8.01 5.46
C SER A 136 4.24 -9.38 5.29
N LEU A 137 3.47 -10.45 5.56
CA LEU A 137 3.90 -11.81 5.30
C LEU A 137 3.65 -12.17 3.82
N ASP A 138 4.47 -11.60 2.94
CA ASP A 138 4.43 -11.84 1.50
C ASP A 138 5.11 -13.20 1.20
N TRP A 139 4.30 -14.24 1.27
CA TRP A 139 4.73 -15.63 1.14
C TRP A 139 5.18 -16.00 -0.28
N ILE A 140 6.28 -16.74 -0.35
CA ILE A 140 6.78 -17.44 -1.53
C ILE A 140 6.66 -18.94 -1.26
N MET A 141 5.97 -19.67 -2.13
CA MET A 141 5.90 -21.13 -2.07
C MET A 141 7.18 -21.73 -2.66
N ILE A 142 7.78 -22.69 -1.96
CA ILE A 142 8.88 -23.51 -2.46
C ILE A 142 8.32 -24.89 -2.76
N MET A 143 8.39 -25.30 -4.02
CA MET A 143 7.86 -26.58 -4.48
C MET A 143 8.87 -27.71 -4.23
N ASN A 144 8.42 -28.97 -4.19
CA ASN A 144 9.28 -30.16 -4.13
C ASN A 144 10.31 -30.22 -5.27
N THR A 145 10.03 -29.57 -6.39
CA THR A 145 10.93 -29.44 -7.54
C THR A 145 12.03 -28.37 -7.36
N GLY A 146 11.97 -27.56 -6.29
CA GLY A 146 12.84 -26.40 -6.06
C GLY A 146 12.37 -25.11 -6.74
N GLU A 147 11.30 -25.17 -7.56
CA GLU A 147 10.68 -23.99 -8.15
C GLU A 147 10.06 -23.09 -7.08
N ARG A 148 10.01 -21.78 -7.35
CA ARG A 148 9.53 -20.76 -6.41
C ARG A 148 8.43 -19.94 -7.06
N PHE A 149 7.31 -19.78 -6.34
CA PHE A 149 6.15 -19.03 -6.83
C PHE A 149 5.62 -18.10 -5.74
N GLY A 150 5.04 -16.96 -6.12
CA GLY A 150 4.26 -16.15 -5.18
C GLY A 150 3.08 -16.96 -4.64
N TYR A 151 2.67 -16.70 -3.40
CA TYR A 151 1.58 -17.43 -2.76
C TYR A 151 0.28 -17.42 -3.56
N ASP A 152 -0.32 -18.62 -3.69
CA ASP A 152 -1.64 -18.82 -4.27
C ASP A 152 -2.45 -19.75 -3.36
N LYS A 153 -3.61 -19.26 -2.90
CA LYS A 153 -4.54 -19.98 -2.03
C LYS A 153 -5.11 -21.25 -2.66
N ASN A 154 -5.11 -21.36 -3.99
CA ASN A 154 -5.57 -22.55 -4.72
C ASN A 154 -4.52 -23.66 -4.72
N TRP A 155 -3.28 -23.36 -4.30
CA TRP A 155 -2.17 -24.31 -4.22
C TRP A 155 -1.82 -24.68 -2.79
N VAL A 156 -1.90 -23.73 -1.86
CA VAL A 156 -1.59 -23.98 -0.46
C VAL A 156 -2.62 -23.27 0.41
N ASN A 157 -3.21 -24.01 1.36
CA ASN A 157 -4.04 -23.43 2.38
C ASN A 157 -3.19 -23.04 3.60
N LEU A 158 -3.13 -21.76 3.92
CA LEU A 158 -2.42 -21.26 5.12
C LEU A 158 -3.31 -21.27 6.38
N THR A 159 -4.59 -21.64 6.24
CA THR A 159 -5.52 -21.72 7.37
C THR A 159 -5.03 -22.77 8.37
N GLY A 160 -4.89 -22.38 9.63
CA GLY A 160 -4.45 -23.28 10.70
C GLY A 160 -2.94 -23.40 10.84
N LEU A 161 -2.14 -22.60 10.13
CA LEU A 161 -0.71 -22.47 10.44
C LEU A 161 -0.52 -22.08 11.91
N ILE A 162 0.31 -22.85 12.59
CA ILE A 162 0.69 -22.60 13.98
C ILE A 162 1.86 -21.62 13.95
N ASN A 163 1.67 -20.47 14.60
CA ASN A 163 2.73 -19.50 14.82
C ASN A 163 3.54 -19.92 16.06
N GLU A 164 4.78 -20.35 15.84
CA GLU A 164 5.74 -20.71 16.88
C GLU A 164 6.89 -19.69 16.95
N SER A 165 6.63 -18.48 16.46
CA SER A 165 7.61 -17.40 16.45
C SER A 165 7.91 -16.91 17.87
N ASP A 166 9.04 -16.22 17.98
CA ASP A 166 9.45 -15.50 19.17
C ASP A 166 8.29 -14.64 19.71
N PRO A 167 7.98 -14.71 21.02
CA PRO A 167 6.85 -13.98 21.61
C PRO A 167 7.01 -12.47 21.53
N ARG A 168 8.21 -11.96 21.18
CA ARG A 168 8.47 -10.55 20.88
C ARG A 168 7.82 -10.07 19.58
N PHE A 169 7.22 -10.97 18.81
CA PHE A 169 6.40 -10.66 17.66
C PHE A 169 4.91 -10.91 17.92
N THR A 170 4.08 -10.06 17.37
CA THR A 170 2.63 -10.21 17.32
C THR A 170 2.21 -10.36 15.87
N LEU A 171 1.36 -11.36 15.62
CA LEU A 171 0.77 -11.63 14.32
C LEU A 171 -0.68 -11.13 14.33
N ALA A 172 -1.02 -10.23 13.42
CA ALA A 172 -2.38 -9.74 13.22
C ALA A 172 -2.64 -9.49 11.74
N ASN A 173 -3.75 -10.00 11.20
CA ASN A 173 -4.17 -9.78 9.81
C ASN A 173 -3.05 -10.01 8.77
N ASN A 174 -2.35 -11.15 8.84
CA ASN A 174 -1.18 -11.48 8.00
C ASN A 174 0.00 -10.50 8.07
N ASN A 175 0.04 -9.64 9.08
CA ASN A 175 1.17 -8.76 9.35
C ASN A 175 1.85 -9.15 10.66
N LEU A 176 3.17 -9.04 10.67
CA LEU A 176 3.98 -9.16 11.87
C LEU A 176 4.29 -7.76 12.41
N LYS A 177 4.24 -7.58 13.71
CA LYS A 177 4.72 -6.39 14.40
C LYS A 177 5.54 -6.79 15.63
N THR A 178 6.56 -6.01 15.98
CA THR A 178 7.24 -6.17 17.28
C THR A 178 6.32 -5.72 18.42
N ASN A 179 6.32 -6.42 19.54
CA ASN A 179 5.51 -6.06 20.72
C ASN A 179 6.37 -5.67 21.95
N THR A 180 7.64 -5.37 21.73
CA THR A 180 8.55 -4.84 22.74
C THR A 180 8.64 -3.33 22.65
N ALA A 181 8.92 -2.67 23.79
CA ALA A 181 9.21 -1.23 23.80
C ALA A 181 10.60 -0.92 23.20
N GLU A 182 11.56 -1.81 23.43
CA GLU A 182 12.95 -1.64 22.99
C GLU A 182 13.27 -2.50 21.75
N PRO A 183 14.13 -1.98 20.85
CA PRO A 183 14.66 -2.77 19.74
C PRO A 183 15.52 -3.94 20.21
N PHE A 184 15.47 -5.04 19.45
CA PHE A 184 16.30 -6.22 19.67
C PHE A 184 16.92 -6.69 18.35
N ARG A 185 18.03 -7.43 18.41
CA ARG A 185 18.88 -7.68 17.24
C ARG A 185 18.19 -8.56 16.20
N SER A 186 17.46 -9.56 16.67
CA SER A 186 16.73 -10.50 15.82
C SER A 186 15.76 -11.33 16.64
N GLY A 187 14.68 -11.77 16.01
CA GLY A 187 13.79 -12.79 16.56
C GLY A 187 13.59 -13.94 15.57
N LEU A 188 13.23 -15.10 16.08
CA LEU A 188 12.89 -16.24 15.25
C LEU A 188 11.44 -16.10 14.79
N ILE A 189 11.22 -16.12 13.48
CA ILE A 189 9.89 -16.31 12.90
C ILE A 189 9.80 -17.78 12.48
N ARG A 190 8.80 -18.49 13.01
CA ARG A 190 8.58 -19.90 12.71
C ARG A 190 7.11 -20.17 12.52
N PHE A 191 6.77 -20.80 11.40
CA PHE A 191 5.43 -21.29 11.12
C PHE A 191 5.47 -22.78 10.83
N ARG A 192 4.51 -23.50 11.39
CA ARG A 192 4.39 -24.94 11.21
C ARG A 192 2.96 -25.30 10.82
N HIS A 193 2.83 -26.20 9.86
CA HIS A 193 1.54 -26.81 9.55
C HIS A 193 1.21 -27.88 10.61
N PRO A 194 -0.02 -27.97 11.13
CA PRO A 194 -0.36 -28.91 12.21
C PRO A 194 -0.01 -30.37 11.91
N ASN A 195 -0.16 -30.78 10.64
CA ASN A 195 0.09 -32.15 10.20
C ASN A 195 1.59 -32.46 10.02
N LEU A 196 2.45 -31.45 10.03
CA LEU A 196 3.89 -31.59 9.82
C LEU A 196 4.68 -31.57 11.13
N LYS A 197 5.68 -32.47 11.20
CA LYS A 197 6.69 -32.45 12.27
C LYS A 197 7.71 -31.32 12.09
N ARG A 198 7.99 -30.93 10.84
CA ARG A 198 8.94 -29.87 10.49
C ARG A 198 8.21 -28.54 10.28
N PRO A 199 8.84 -27.39 10.59
CA PRO A 199 8.29 -26.10 10.22
C PRO A 199 8.23 -25.97 8.68
N VAL A 200 7.20 -25.26 8.21
CA VAL A 200 7.08 -24.88 6.79
C VAL A 200 7.85 -23.60 6.51
N PHE A 201 8.12 -22.80 7.54
CA PHE A 201 8.95 -21.62 7.46
C PHE A 201 9.75 -21.44 8.74
N GLU A 202 11.02 -21.10 8.59
CA GLU A 202 11.87 -20.69 9.69
C GLU A 202 12.86 -19.63 9.21
N TRP A 203 12.90 -18.49 9.91
CA TRP A 203 13.85 -17.43 9.61
C TRP A 203 14.21 -16.65 10.86
N LYS A 204 15.51 -16.41 11.06
CA LYS A 204 16.00 -15.47 12.06
C LYS A 204 15.91 -14.07 11.47
N MET A 205 14.82 -13.37 11.76
CA MET A 205 14.51 -12.06 11.20
C MET A 205 15.42 -10.98 11.79
N PRO A 206 16.29 -10.35 10.98
CA PRO A 206 17.02 -9.15 11.36
C PRO A 206 16.06 -7.98 11.51
N LEU A 207 16.22 -7.21 12.58
CA LEU A 207 15.48 -5.98 12.80
C LEU A 207 16.35 -4.77 12.48
N VAL A 208 15.82 -3.87 11.67
CA VAL A 208 16.43 -2.59 11.34
C VAL A 208 15.70 -1.53 12.13
N VAL A 209 16.45 -0.67 12.83
CA VAL A 209 15.88 0.50 13.49
C VAL A 209 16.05 1.69 12.56
N SER A 210 14.97 2.43 12.31
CA SER A 210 15.04 3.66 11.52
C SER A 210 16.05 4.62 12.13
N ASN A 211 16.83 5.29 11.28
CA ASN A 211 17.68 6.41 11.69
C ASN A 211 16.96 7.76 11.56
N GLN A 212 15.71 7.78 11.10
CA GLN A 212 14.91 8.99 10.93
C GLN A 212 13.75 9.02 11.91
N LEU A 213 13.56 10.17 12.57
CA LEU A 213 12.45 10.42 13.47
C LEU A 213 11.74 11.71 13.11
N ASN A 214 10.42 11.64 12.97
CA ASN A 214 9.56 12.81 12.86
C ASN A 214 8.79 13.01 14.17
N LEU A 215 8.91 14.20 14.74
CA LEU A 215 8.24 14.66 15.95
C LEU A 215 7.32 15.81 15.56
N ASP A 216 6.02 15.54 15.50
CA ASP A 216 5.01 16.55 15.16
C ASP A 216 4.38 17.11 16.43
N PHE A 217 4.61 18.41 16.62
CA PHE A 217 4.06 19.29 17.65
C PHE A 217 3.40 20.54 17.03
N SER A 218 3.13 20.52 15.72
CA SER A 218 2.57 21.63 14.97
C SER A 218 1.11 21.92 15.36
N GLY A 219 0.65 23.10 14.96
CA GLY A 219 -0.74 23.51 15.06
C GLY A 219 -1.54 23.14 13.81
N GLU A 220 -2.83 22.84 14.00
CA GLU A 220 -3.72 22.46 12.91
C GLU A 220 -4.17 23.64 12.04
N PRO A 221 -4.41 23.43 10.75
CA PRO A 221 -4.91 24.46 9.85
C PRO A 221 -6.34 24.91 10.19
N GLY A 222 -6.60 26.21 10.00
CA GLY A 222 -7.93 26.78 10.06
C GLY A 222 -8.75 26.43 8.82
N ARG A 223 -10.05 26.21 8.99
CA ARG A 223 -10.97 25.91 7.87
C ARG A 223 -11.26 27.14 7.03
N ALA A 224 -11.42 26.94 5.72
CA ALA A 224 -11.86 28.00 4.84
C ALA A 224 -13.32 28.39 5.11
N GLY A 225 -13.61 29.69 5.02
CA GLY A 225 -14.96 30.22 5.06
C GLY A 225 -15.76 29.86 3.81
N ARG A 226 -17.06 29.70 3.96
CA ARG A 226 -17.96 29.40 2.83
C ARG A 226 -18.23 30.65 2.00
N ASN A 227 -18.38 30.44 0.69
CA ASN A 227 -18.80 31.52 -0.20
C ASN A 227 -20.25 31.91 0.07
N GLY A 228 -20.53 33.21 -0.05
CA GLY A 228 -21.87 33.74 -0.05
C GLY A 228 -22.66 33.28 -1.28
N GLN A 229 -23.96 33.06 -1.10
CA GLN A 229 -24.83 32.67 -2.20
C GLN A 229 -25.11 33.87 -3.11
N ASN A 230 -25.19 33.64 -4.42
CA ASN A 230 -25.65 34.67 -5.34
C ASN A 230 -27.14 34.95 -5.14
N GLY A 231 -27.56 36.19 -5.36
CA GLY A 231 -28.97 36.52 -5.51
C GLY A 231 -29.55 35.77 -6.72
N THR A 232 -30.71 35.13 -6.55
CA THR A 232 -31.39 34.38 -7.61
C THR A 232 -32.72 35.00 -8.02
N GLN A 233 -33.30 35.83 -7.14
CA GLN A 233 -34.51 36.60 -7.43
C GLN A 233 -34.17 38.03 -7.82
N PRO A 234 -35.00 38.70 -8.64
CA PRO A 234 -34.75 40.07 -9.04
C PRO A 234 -34.48 40.99 -7.86
N SER A 235 -33.47 41.85 -8.00
CA SER A 235 -33.06 42.81 -6.96
C SER A 235 -32.53 42.20 -5.66
N GLN A 236 -32.40 40.87 -5.57
CA GLN A 236 -31.87 40.18 -4.40
C GLN A 236 -30.36 40.39 -4.27
N SER A 237 -29.90 40.86 -3.12
CA SER A 237 -28.46 40.98 -2.85
C SER A 237 -27.79 39.62 -2.75
N GLY A 238 -26.50 39.57 -3.10
CA GLY A 238 -25.66 38.42 -2.83
C GLY A 238 -25.37 38.29 -1.33
N GLY A 239 -25.22 37.07 -0.87
CA GLY A 239 -24.86 36.75 0.51
C GLY A 239 -23.40 37.07 0.81
N TYR A 240 -23.10 37.26 2.09
CA TYR A 240 -21.73 37.47 2.56
C TYR A 240 -20.91 36.18 2.49
N GLY A 241 -19.64 36.31 2.15
CA GLY A 241 -18.67 35.24 2.38
C GLY A 241 -18.38 35.12 3.88
N GLU A 242 -18.35 33.88 4.38
CA GLU A 242 -17.99 33.61 5.77
C GLU A 242 -16.48 33.84 5.98
N PRO A 243 -16.07 34.27 7.17
CA PRO A 243 -14.64 34.35 7.51
C PRO A 243 -14.00 32.96 7.54
N GLY A 244 -12.71 32.89 7.20
CA GLY A 244 -11.89 31.72 7.47
C GLY A 244 -11.59 31.59 8.96
N GLU A 245 -11.47 30.36 9.45
CA GLU A 245 -11.09 30.09 10.84
C GLU A 245 -9.58 30.36 11.03
N ASN A 246 -9.18 30.74 12.23
CA ASN A 246 -7.76 30.87 12.56
C ASN A 246 -7.08 29.51 12.57
N GLY A 247 -5.81 29.46 12.18
CA GLY A 247 -4.96 28.30 12.44
C GLY A 247 -4.70 28.13 13.93
N LEU A 248 -4.63 26.88 14.39
CA LEU A 248 -4.33 26.58 15.79
C LEU A 248 -2.85 26.82 16.09
N PRO A 249 -2.51 27.27 17.31
CA PRO A 249 -1.12 27.37 17.72
C PRO A 249 -0.49 25.97 17.82
N ALA A 250 0.82 25.90 17.64
CA ALA A 250 1.60 24.73 18.01
C ALA A 250 1.64 24.53 19.53
N GLU A 251 2.24 23.43 19.99
CA GLU A 251 2.54 23.26 21.41
C GLU A 251 3.51 24.35 21.87
N LYS A 252 3.15 25.05 22.94
CA LYS A 252 3.84 26.27 23.38
C LYS A 252 5.32 26.03 23.71
N SER A 253 5.62 24.93 24.39
CA SER A 253 6.96 24.57 24.85
C SER A 253 7.19 23.08 24.64
N VAL A 254 8.18 22.74 23.79
CA VAL A 254 8.60 21.37 23.52
C VAL A 254 10.03 21.20 24.02
N THR A 255 10.26 20.23 24.91
CA THR A 255 11.61 19.82 25.32
C THR A 255 11.92 18.45 24.75
N VAL A 256 13.05 18.32 24.06
CA VAL A 256 13.52 17.08 23.47
C VAL A 256 14.82 16.67 24.14
N PHE A 257 14.81 15.50 24.79
CA PHE A 257 15.97 14.87 25.39
C PHE A 257 16.52 13.83 24.43
N VAL A 258 17.83 13.86 24.22
CA VAL A 258 18.54 12.96 23.30
C VAL A 258 19.74 12.36 24.03
N ARG A 259 19.74 11.05 24.25
CA ARG A 259 20.82 10.35 24.96
C ARG A 259 21.22 9.04 24.29
N SER A 260 22.43 8.61 24.59
CA SER A 260 22.94 7.31 24.12
C SER A 260 22.17 6.19 24.79
N TYR A 261 21.83 5.16 24.01
CA TYR A 261 21.16 3.98 24.52
C TYR A 261 21.67 2.74 23.81
N SER A 262 21.52 1.58 24.44
CA SER A 262 21.82 0.31 23.80
C SER A 262 20.90 -0.78 24.32
N SER A 263 20.29 -1.53 23.42
CA SER A 263 19.53 -2.74 23.76
C SER A 263 19.99 -3.87 22.85
N ASP A 264 20.19 -5.06 23.42
CA ASP A 264 20.70 -6.25 22.71
C ASP A 264 21.98 -5.98 21.87
N SER A 265 22.88 -5.17 22.43
CA SER A 265 24.12 -4.72 21.77
C SER A 265 23.89 -3.98 20.44
N ILE A 266 22.73 -3.35 20.27
CA ILE A 266 22.41 -2.43 19.18
C ILE A 266 22.69 -1.00 19.69
N PRO A 267 23.54 -0.22 19.02
CA PRO A 267 23.74 1.18 19.37
C PRO A 267 22.55 2.03 18.92
N LEU A 268 21.92 2.72 19.86
CA LEU A 268 20.69 3.47 19.67
C LEU A 268 20.85 4.90 20.20
N VAL A 269 19.98 5.78 19.70
CA VAL A 269 19.71 7.08 20.30
C VAL A 269 18.30 7.02 20.86
N GLU A 270 18.17 7.24 22.15
CA GLU A 270 16.89 7.40 22.82
C GLU A 270 16.45 8.86 22.71
N VAL A 271 15.22 9.05 22.27
CA VAL A 271 14.61 10.37 22.10
C VAL A 271 13.33 10.43 22.92
N ILE A 272 13.28 11.38 23.85
CA ILE A 272 12.12 11.68 24.67
C ILE A 272 11.70 13.12 24.39
N ALA A 273 10.52 13.33 23.84
CA ALA A 273 9.97 14.65 23.54
C ALA A 273 8.73 14.90 24.40
N ILE A 274 8.70 16.05 25.08
CA ILE A 274 7.68 16.39 26.08
C ILE A 274 7.17 17.81 25.80
N SER A 275 5.84 17.95 25.74
CA SER A 275 5.11 19.21 25.86
C SER A 275 4.10 19.12 27.01
N ASP A 276 3.30 20.17 27.19
CA ASP A 276 2.24 20.20 28.21
C ASP A 276 1.20 19.08 27.99
N ASN A 277 0.86 18.79 26.73
CA ASN A 277 -0.23 17.86 26.38
C ASN A 277 0.26 16.56 25.72
N ARG A 278 1.51 16.51 25.26
CA ARG A 278 2.03 15.40 24.46
C ARG A 278 3.36 14.90 25.00
N ARG A 279 3.53 13.57 24.95
CA ARG A 279 4.79 12.90 25.28
C ARG A 279 5.06 11.86 24.20
N LYS A 280 6.30 11.79 23.75
CA LYS A 280 6.77 10.78 22.80
C LYS A 280 8.10 10.22 23.29
N HIS A 281 8.19 8.90 23.36
CA HIS A 281 9.39 8.18 23.76
C HIS A 281 9.67 7.12 22.70
N THR A 282 10.89 7.13 22.15
CA THR A 282 11.25 6.22 21.06
C THR A 282 12.77 6.05 20.95
N PHE A 283 13.17 5.10 20.12
CA PHE A 283 14.56 4.78 19.83
C PHE A 283 14.79 4.84 18.32
N ILE A 284 15.91 5.46 17.92
CA ILE A 284 16.41 5.42 16.54
C ILE A 284 17.81 4.85 16.49
N SER A 285 18.23 4.42 15.31
CA SER A 285 19.60 3.97 15.07
C SER A 285 20.61 5.08 15.36
N ALA A 286 21.70 4.76 16.07
CA ALA A 286 22.82 5.68 16.26
C ALA A 286 23.65 5.91 14.99
N ALA A 287 23.42 5.12 13.93
CA ALA A 287 24.08 5.30 12.64
C ALA A 287 23.41 6.44 11.85
N ASN A 288 24.06 7.61 11.85
CA ASN A 288 23.63 8.81 11.13
C ASN A 288 22.17 9.20 11.43
N PRO A 289 21.83 9.53 12.69
CA PRO A 289 20.47 9.86 13.07
C PRO A 289 20.04 11.22 12.50
N LYS A 290 18.76 11.31 12.14
CA LYS A 290 18.08 12.50 11.67
C LYS A 290 16.79 12.69 12.45
N ILE A 291 16.67 13.82 13.14
CA ILE A 291 15.53 14.12 14.00
C ILE A 291 14.85 15.39 13.47
N ASN A 292 13.65 15.24 12.93
CA ASN A 292 12.82 16.35 12.46
C ASN A 292 11.80 16.69 13.53
N ILE A 293 11.76 17.94 13.97
CA ILE A 293 10.84 18.47 14.97
C ILE A 293 10.03 19.58 14.31
N ASP A 294 8.73 19.37 14.21
CA ASP A 294 7.81 20.40 13.75
C ASP A 294 7.03 20.98 14.93
N ALA A 295 7.19 22.27 15.16
CA ALA A 295 6.44 23.06 16.13
C ALA A 295 5.93 24.35 15.47
N SER A 296 5.65 24.33 14.16
CA SER A 296 5.06 25.49 13.47
C SER A 296 3.59 25.68 13.81
N GLY A 297 3.14 26.93 13.81
CA GLY A 297 1.72 27.23 13.95
C GLY A 297 0.94 26.81 12.71
N GLY A 298 -0.33 26.43 12.88
CA GLY A 298 -1.20 26.06 11.78
C GLY A 298 -1.54 27.27 10.89
N PRO A 299 -1.69 27.10 9.57
CA PRO A 299 -2.08 28.19 8.70
C PRO A 299 -3.54 28.61 8.93
N GLY A 300 -3.84 29.89 8.72
CA GLY A 300 -5.20 30.42 8.77
C GLY A 300 -6.03 30.01 7.56
N GLY A 301 -7.32 29.77 7.77
CA GLY A 301 -8.27 29.48 6.71
C GLY A 301 -8.53 30.70 5.83
N SER A 302 -8.75 30.47 4.53
CA SER A 302 -9.11 31.56 3.62
C SER A 302 -10.55 32.02 3.84
N GLY A 303 -10.83 33.31 3.68
CA GLY A 303 -12.19 33.86 3.71
C GLY A 303 -12.99 33.46 2.48
N GLY A 304 -14.29 33.22 2.64
CA GLY A 304 -15.19 32.92 1.53
C GLY A 304 -15.46 34.16 0.67
N ASN A 305 -15.68 33.98 -0.62
CA ASN A 305 -16.07 35.09 -1.50
C ASN A 305 -17.50 35.54 -1.22
N GLY A 306 -17.77 36.84 -1.38
CA GLY A 306 -19.13 37.37 -1.39
C GLY A 306 -19.90 36.92 -2.64
N GLY A 307 -21.20 36.66 -2.48
CA GLY A 307 -22.08 36.32 -3.59
C GLY A 307 -22.43 37.55 -4.43
N ASN A 308 -22.74 37.36 -5.70
CA ASN A 308 -23.16 38.45 -6.58
C ASN A 308 -24.62 38.84 -6.33
N GLY A 309 -24.94 40.12 -6.46
CA GLY A 309 -26.32 40.60 -6.46
C GLY A 309 -27.03 40.25 -7.77
N ALA A 310 -28.31 39.91 -7.69
CA ALA A 310 -29.16 39.67 -8.85
C ALA A 310 -29.53 40.98 -9.54
N ASN A 311 -29.72 40.94 -10.86
CA ASN A 311 -30.20 42.10 -11.61
C ASN A 311 -31.64 42.46 -11.22
N ALA A 312 -32.03 43.72 -11.41
CA ALA A 312 -33.41 44.14 -11.28
C ALA A 312 -34.28 43.52 -12.38
N GLN A 313 -35.55 43.30 -12.08
CA GLN A 313 -36.54 42.93 -13.09
C GLN A 313 -36.74 44.12 -14.03
N GLN A 314 -36.61 43.90 -15.34
CA GLN A 314 -36.81 44.96 -16.33
C GLN A 314 -38.32 45.16 -16.54
N THR A 315 -38.79 46.40 -16.41
CA THR A 315 -40.20 46.73 -16.65
C THR A 315 -40.33 47.88 -17.65
N GLU A 316 -41.27 47.76 -18.59
CA GLU A 316 -41.50 48.80 -19.61
C GLU A 316 -42.38 49.97 -19.11
N LYS A 317 -42.89 49.91 -17.87
CA LYS A 317 -44.10 50.66 -17.47
C LYS A 317 -44.02 51.56 -16.21
N ALA A 318 -42.89 51.81 -15.56
CA ALA A 318 -42.91 52.63 -14.35
C ALA A 318 -41.83 53.73 -14.30
N TYR A 319 -42.24 54.89 -13.77
CA TYR A 319 -41.35 55.94 -13.25
C TYR A 319 -40.55 55.47 -12.02
N ASP A 320 -40.95 54.37 -11.38
CA ASP A 320 -40.27 53.76 -10.23
C ASP A 320 -39.24 52.71 -10.69
N ARG A 321 -37.98 53.15 -10.77
CA ARG A 321 -36.85 52.32 -11.18
C ARG A 321 -36.54 51.26 -10.13
N LEU A 322 -36.56 49.98 -10.51
CA LEU A 322 -36.10 48.89 -9.66
C LEU A 322 -34.57 48.82 -9.65
N SER A 323 -33.98 48.73 -8.45
CA SER A 323 -32.53 48.60 -8.30
C SER A 323 -32.10 47.13 -8.31
N GLY A 324 -30.92 46.82 -8.84
CA GLY A 324 -30.32 45.49 -8.71
C GLY A 324 -30.05 45.14 -7.23
N GLY A 325 -29.66 43.90 -6.95
CA GLY A 325 -29.14 43.49 -5.66
C GLY A 325 -27.72 43.99 -5.45
N SER A 326 -27.32 44.26 -4.21
CA SER A 326 -25.91 44.57 -3.93
C SER A 326 -25.06 43.31 -4.00
N GLY A 327 -23.77 43.46 -4.31
CA GLY A 327 -22.82 42.37 -4.13
C GLY A 327 -22.55 42.11 -2.65
N GLY A 328 -22.34 40.86 -2.30
CA GLY A 328 -21.94 40.44 -0.96
C GLY A 328 -20.49 40.81 -0.67
N VAL A 329 -20.21 41.16 0.58
CA VAL A 329 -18.85 41.34 1.11
C VAL A 329 -18.13 39.99 1.19
N GLY A 330 -16.85 39.97 0.81
CA GLY A 330 -15.98 38.81 1.00
C GLY A 330 -15.56 38.64 2.46
N GLY A 331 -15.46 37.39 2.90
CA GLY A 331 -15.05 37.01 4.23
C GLY A 331 -13.58 37.35 4.51
N TYR A 332 -13.27 37.59 5.78
CA TYR A 332 -11.90 37.80 6.24
C TYR A 332 -11.11 36.48 6.23
N GLY A 333 -9.82 36.55 5.92
CA GLY A 333 -8.91 35.42 6.14
C GLY A 333 -8.65 35.23 7.63
N GLY A 334 -8.59 33.97 8.08
CA GLY A 334 -8.21 33.63 9.44
C GLY A 334 -6.74 33.91 9.70
N ASN A 335 -6.37 34.28 10.92
CA ASN A 335 -4.97 34.45 11.29
C ASN A 335 -4.26 33.10 11.38
N GLY A 336 -2.96 33.07 11.10
CA GLY A 336 -2.13 31.90 11.36
C GLY A 336 -1.85 31.71 12.86
N GLY A 337 -1.65 30.46 13.25
CA GLY A 337 -1.31 30.08 14.61
C GLY A 337 0.12 30.46 14.98
N ASN A 338 0.37 30.69 16.27
CA ASN A 338 1.74 30.91 16.76
C ASN A 338 2.51 29.59 16.80
N ALA A 339 3.80 29.66 16.49
CA ALA A 339 4.71 28.54 16.69
C ALA A 339 5.10 28.33 18.15
N GLY A 340 5.58 27.13 18.42
CA GLY A 340 6.11 26.70 19.70
C GLY A 340 7.58 27.06 19.88
N THR A 341 8.04 27.01 21.12
CA THR A 341 9.48 27.05 21.42
C THR A 341 10.01 25.64 21.61
N VAL A 342 11.22 25.37 21.12
CA VAL A 342 11.83 24.04 21.17
C VAL A 342 13.17 24.12 21.90
N LEU A 343 13.32 23.34 22.97
CA LEU A 343 14.58 23.15 23.68
C LEU A 343 15.08 21.73 23.45
N ILE A 344 16.25 21.59 22.83
CA ILE A 344 16.86 20.29 22.56
C ILE A 344 18.05 20.13 23.50
N LEU A 345 17.98 19.12 24.36
CA LEU A 345 19.00 18.75 25.32
C LEU A 345 19.68 17.47 24.85
N ILE A 346 20.95 17.58 24.49
CA ILE A 346 21.73 16.49 23.90
C ILE A 346 22.79 16.07 24.90
N ASP A 347 22.90 14.78 25.17
CA ASP A 347 24.01 14.23 25.93
C ASP A 347 25.33 14.55 25.21
N SER A 348 26.26 15.24 25.88
CA SER A 348 27.55 15.64 25.32
C SER A 348 28.45 14.47 24.94
N ASN A 349 28.15 13.26 25.39
CA ASN A 349 28.87 12.04 24.99
C ASN A 349 28.44 11.54 23.59
N LEU A 350 27.32 12.02 23.06
CA LEU A 350 26.89 11.72 21.71
C LEU A 350 27.68 12.54 20.69
N ARG A 351 28.09 11.90 19.58
CA ARG A 351 28.71 12.58 18.43
C ARG A 351 27.66 13.19 17.50
N LEU A 352 26.67 13.87 18.07
CA LEU A 352 25.66 14.59 17.30
C LEU A 352 26.04 16.06 17.16
N THR A 353 25.59 16.65 16.06
CA THR A 353 25.70 18.08 15.79
C THR A 353 24.32 18.63 15.47
N GLU A 354 24.18 19.94 15.41
CA GLU A 354 22.91 20.58 15.00
C GLU A 354 22.44 20.12 13.62
N SER A 355 23.36 19.72 12.72
CA SER A 355 23.02 19.18 11.38
C SER A 355 22.24 17.87 11.40
N ASN A 356 22.19 17.17 12.54
CA ASN A 356 21.36 15.99 12.75
C ASN A 356 19.89 16.35 13.00
N PHE A 357 19.57 17.64 13.17
CA PHE A 357 18.25 18.12 13.54
C PHE A 357 17.70 19.07 12.49
N PHE A 358 16.42 18.89 12.17
CA PHE A 358 15.63 19.87 11.45
C PHE A 358 14.54 20.36 12.40
N VAL A 359 14.46 21.67 12.63
CA VAL A 359 13.50 22.24 13.57
C VAL A 359 12.70 23.33 12.88
N ASN A 360 11.39 23.15 12.77
CA ASN A 360 10.47 24.13 12.23
C ASN A 360 9.71 24.83 13.36
N THR A 361 9.96 26.12 13.56
CA THR A 361 9.26 26.96 14.55
C THR A 361 8.68 28.21 13.89
N ASN A 362 8.27 28.10 12.63
CA ASN A 362 7.66 29.22 11.90
C ASN A 362 6.21 29.42 12.33
N GLY A 363 5.80 30.67 12.52
CA GLY A 363 4.38 30.99 12.69
C GLY A 363 3.58 30.57 11.46
N GLY A 364 2.33 30.17 11.65
CA GLY A 364 1.45 29.79 10.55
C GLY A 364 1.14 30.99 9.66
N ASP A 365 0.98 30.76 8.37
CA ASP A 365 0.61 31.82 7.43
C ASP A 365 -0.81 32.31 7.69
N GLY A 366 -1.05 33.61 7.45
CA GLY A 366 -2.40 34.16 7.46
C GLY A 366 -3.22 33.70 6.24
N GLY A 367 -4.50 33.42 6.45
CA GLY A 367 -5.42 33.04 5.38
C GLY A 367 -5.68 34.18 4.40
N SER A 368 -5.97 33.83 3.15
CA SER A 368 -6.29 34.82 2.12
C SER A 368 -7.66 35.47 2.35
N ALA A 369 -7.83 36.70 1.87
CA ALA A 369 -9.12 37.40 1.90
C ALA A 369 -10.09 36.83 0.85
N GLY A 370 -11.37 36.78 1.20
CA GLY A 370 -12.45 36.53 0.24
C GLY A 370 -12.70 37.74 -0.65
N ASN A 371 -12.94 37.50 -1.94
CA ASN A 371 -13.26 38.53 -2.91
C ASN A 371 -14.66 39.09 -2.71
N ALA A 372 -14.85 40.35 -3.09
CA ALA A 372 -16.17 40.97 -3.18
C ALA A 372 -17.05 40.29 -4.24
N GLY A 373 -18.34 40.16 -3.94
CA GLY A 373 -19.36 39.90 -4.95
C GLY A 373 -19.69 41.16 -5.75
N THR A 374 -20.07 41.00 -7.01
CA THR A 374 -20.45 42.13 -7.88
C THR A 374 -21.90 42.55 -7.63
N GLY A 375 -22.19 43.84 -7.74
CA GLY A 375 -23.58 44.33 -7.72
C GLY A 375 -24.36 43.95 -8.98
N GLY A 376 -25.66 43.75 -8.83
CA GLY A 376 -26.59 43.53 -9.93
C GLY A 376 -26.92 44.82 -10.67
N THR A 377 -27.31 44.69 -11.94
CA THR A 377 -27.69 45.82 -12.79
C THR A 377 -29.09 46.33 -12.42
N ASN A 378 -29.29 47.65 -12.41
CA ASN A 378 -30.58 48.32 -12.21
C ASN A 378 -31.50 48.18 -13.44
N ASP A 379 -32.80 48.42 -13.24
CA ASP A 379 -33.78 48.56 -14.33
C ASP A 379 -33.47 49.82 -15.15
N ARG A 380 -33.42 49.67 -16.47
CA ARG A 380 -33.11 50.76 -17.41
C ARG A 380 -34.37 51.49 -17.89
N GLY A 381 -35.57 50.98 -17.60
CA GLY A 381 -36.84 51.55 -18.07
C GLY A 381 -36.86 51.86 -19.57
N ASN A 382 -37.66 52.85 -19.99
CA ASN A 382 -37.70 53.35 -21.37
C ASN A 382 -36.78 54.56 -21.60
N ASP A 383 -35.57 54.54 -21.01
CA ASP A 383 -34.60 55.62 -21.17
C ASP A 383 -34.08 55.64 -22.62
N GLY A 384 -34.19 56.80 -23.28
CA GLY A 384 -33.56 57.03 -24.58
C GLY A 384 -32.05 56.85 -24.54
N LEU A 385 -31.43 56.55 -25.69
CA LEU A 385 -30.00 56.20 -25.84
C LEU A 385 -29.01 57.08 -25.05
N LEU A 386 -29.30 58.37 -24.89
CA LEU A 386 -28.43 59.33 -24.20
C LEU A 386 -28.43 59.19 -22.67
N VAL A 387 -29.55 58.85 -22.03
CA VAL A 387 -29.64 58.68 -20.56
C VAL A 387 -29.00 57.36 -20.12
N ARG A 388 -29.08 56.33 -20.98
CA ARG A 388 -28.43 55.02 -20.77
C ARG A 388 -26.91 55.10 -20.65
N ALA A 389 -26.28 56.14 -21.23
CA ALA A 389 -24.84 56.36 -21.19
C ALA A 389 -24.38 57.17 -19.96
N LEU A 390 -25.28 57.87 -19.26
CA LEU A 390 -24.96 58.83 -18.18
C LEU A 390 -25.26 58.30 -16.76
N VAL A 391 -26.11 57.29 -16.59
CA VAL A 391 -26.49 56.73 -15.28
C VAL A 391 -25.68 55.45 -14.97
N ARG A 392 -25.06 55.36 -13.78
CA ARG A 392 -24.44 54.10 -13.31
C ARG A 392 -25.53 53.03 -13.17
N ASN A 393 -25.56 52.09 -14.11
CA ASN A 393 -26.58 51.08 -14.22
C ASN A 393 -26.34 49.85 -13.33
N GLU A 394 -25.40 49.91 -12.39
CA GLU A 394 -25.03 48.79 -11.51
C GLU A 394 -25.09 49.26 -10.05
N ARG A 395 -25.60 48.39 -9.18
CA ARG A 395 -25.55 48.62 -7.74
C ARG A 395 -24.13 48.37 -7.21
N VAL A 396 -23.89 48.84 -6.00
CA VAL A 396 -22.57 48.77 -5.35
C VAL A 396 -22.14 47.31 -5.18
N SER A 397 -20.94 46.99 -5.69
CA SER A 397 -20.27 45.73 -5.40
C SER A 397 -19.91 45.64 -3.92
N GLY A 398 -19.81 44.43 -3.39
CA GLY A 398 -19.32 44.24 -2.02
C GLY A 398 -17.88 44.74 -1.85
N THR A 399 -17.38 44.65 -0.64
CA THR A 399 -15.96 44.90 -0.34
C THR A 399 -15.21 43.57 -0.24
N THR A 400 -13.94 43.58 -0.63
CA THR A 400 -13.05 42.43 -0.40
C THR A 400 -12.76 42.32 1.10
N GLY A 401 -12.65 41.10 1.62
CA GLY A 401 -12.22 40.88 2.99
C GLY A 401 -10.78 41.36 3.23
N LEU A 402 -10.31 41.25 4.47
CA LEU A 402 -8.89 41.45 4.79
C LEU A 402 -8.18 40.10 4.94
N PRO A 403 -6.91 40.00 4.52
CA PRO A 403 -6.12 38.81 4.76
C PRO A 403 -5.85 38.66 6.27
N GLY A 404 -5.69 37.41 6.70
CA GLY A 404 -5.26 37.08 8.05
C GLY A 404 -3.80 37.50 8.27
N ARG A 405 -3.42 37.65 9.54
CA ARG A 405 -2.04 37.91 9.95
C ARG A 405 -1.28 36.60 10.11
N THR A 406 -0.02 36.58 9.69
CA THR A 406 0.92 35.50 10.02
C THR A 406 1.10 35.42 11.54
N GLY A 407 1.16 34.20 12.06
CA GLY A 407 1.44 33.95 13.47
C GLY A 407 2.88 34.30 13.86
N ASN A 408 3.14 34.41 15.15
CA ASN A 408 4.50 34.65 15.64
C ASN A 408 5.34 33.39 15.50
N SER A 409 6.58 33.56 15.06
CA SER A 409 7.58 32.49 15.06
C SER A 409 8.10 32.23 16.47
N GLY A 410 8.44 30.99 16.74
CA GLY A 410 9.09 30.55 17.96
C GLY A 410 10.61 30.54 17.82
N VAL A 411 11.27 29.97 18.83
CA VAL A 411 12.74 29.85 18.87
C VAL A 411 13.11 28.41 19.21
N SER A 412 14.10 27.88 18.51
CA SER A 412 14.75 26.61 18.84
C SER A 412 16.10 26.86 19.51
N THR A 413 16.42 26.13 20.58
CA THR A 413 17.72 26.19 21.25
C THR A 413 18.30 24.79 21.42
N PHE A 414 19.57 24.63 21.07
CA PHE A 414 20.35 23.41 21.32
C PHE A 414 21.22 23.59 22.54
N ARG A 415 21.28 22.58 23.41
CA ARG A 415 22.24 22.54 24.53
C ARG A 415 22.83 21.16 24.66
N PHE A 416 24.16 21.10 24.56
CA PHE A 416 24.93 19.92 24.92
C PHE A 416 25.18 19.94 26.42
N VAL A 417 24.75 18.91 27.10
CA VAL A 417 24.81 18.78 28.57
C VAL A 417 25.36 17.42 28.94
N ASN A 418 26.04 17.30 30.08
CA ASN A 418 26.47 15.99 30.57
C ASN A 418 25.27 15.10 30.91
N SER A 419 25.49 13.78 30.90
CA SER A 419 24.42 12.78 31.12
C SER A 419 23.67 12.95 32.44
N GLU A 420 24.37 13.33 33.52
CA GLU A 420 23.75 13.56 34.84
C GLU A 420 22.79 14.75 34.82
N SER A 421 23.18 15.87 34.21
CA SER A 421 22.35 17.05 34.07
C SER A 421 21.13 16.78 33.19
N LEU A 422 21.31 15.97 32.14
CA LEU A 422 20.22 15.55 31.26
C LEU A 422 19.19 14.72 32.03
N GLU A 423 19.66 13.75 32.82
CA GLU A 423 18.83 12.87 33.64
C GLU A 423 18.05 13.63 34.72
N ASN A 424 18.70 14.57 35.39
CA ASN A 424 18.05 15.41 36.39
C ASN A 424 16.92 16.25 35.77
N LYS A 425 17.18 16.87 34.62
CA LYS A 425 16.14 17.61 33.88
C LYS A 425 15.01 16.72 33.39
N LEU A 426 15.31 15.49 32.97
CA LEU A 426 14.28 14.54 32.56
C LEU A 426 13.37 14.18 33.74
N LYS A 427 13.94 13.94 34.94
CA LYS A 427 13.17 13.67 36.16
C LYS A 427 12.27 14.83 36.58
N GLU A 428 12.70 16.07 36.40
CA GLU A 428 11.89 17.28 36.66
C GLU A 428 10.60 17.31 35.83
N THR A 429 10.58 16.66 34.66
CA THR A 429 9.37 16.55 33.81
C THR A 429 8.36 15.50 34.31
N GLY A 430 8.70 14.76 35.37
CA GLY A 430 7.90 13.63 35.86
C GLY A 430 7.92 12.41 34.93
N PHE A 431 8.91 12.33 34.04
CA PHE A 431 9.22 11.09 33.32
C PHE A 431 9.98 10.16 34.29
N LYS A 432 9.46 8.94 34.50
CA LYS A 432 9.99 7.95 35.45
C LYS A 432 10.78 6.89 34.73
#